data_AF-M4AKX9-F1
#
_entry.id   AF-M4AKX9-F1
#
_cell.length_a   1.000
_cell.length_b   1.000
_cell.length_c   1.000
_cell.angle_alpha   90.00
_cell.angle_beta   90.00
_cell.angle_gamma   90.00
#
_symmetry.space_group_name_H-M   'P 1'
#
loop_
_entity.id
_entity.type
_entity.pdbx_description
1 polymer ?
#
loop_
_entity_poly.entity_id
_entity_poly.type
_entity_poly.pdbx_seq_one_letter_code
_entity_poly.pdbx_strand_id
1 'polypeptide(L)'
;MLLTPTRYVQILPVICAVCHLTLAFPIQTPSAQDDVRQLKLDIPHSGPILVPLGSSISIPCFVSLSSSSSPSVVPRVKWTVVSGGIETQILVARSSRVKINEAYRDRVALLNYTSSPEDVSLWLGDLRHSDSGHYRCEVQQGLEDASKVVQVKVKGVVFHYRDALGRYSFSFQQAQRACEGIGALVATPDQLLAAYFDGYEQCDAGWLADQSVRYPIQVPREGCYGDMDGQPGVRNYGTMDPDDLFDVYCYIEQIHGKVFYDPVPQQLSFDEAQSYCGAAGAQLATTAQLYSAWSEGLDRCSPGWLSDGSVRYPIVIPRERCGGPQAGVKTLYRFSNQTGFPEPSALHDVYCFKDACLDDPCLNGGTCTERDGRIKCLCLPTYGGRFCQSDLERCEPGWDKFHGFCYRHFSQRQSWEVAERHCRTQGAHLVSIMTPEEQDYINSNYKEYQWTGLNDKTVEDDFRWSDGNPLLYENWYRGQPDSYFLSGEDCVVMVWHDSGRWSDVPCNYHLAYTCKKGTSSCGPPPKVRNASIFGKTRVRYETNAVVRYRCSEGFQQRRNPVVRCLSGGRWERPHILCIPEGGEIMQHLGMLSQTDSNFSAAETEFEATKETPQYWDIKF
;
A
#
# COMPACT_ATOMS: atom_id res chain seq x y z
N MET A 1 44.31 49.33 -47.73
CA MET A 1 45.75 49.23 -47.39
C MET A 1 45.86 48.36 -46.15
N LEU A 2 46.58 47.22 -46.24
CA LEU A 2 47.25 46.46 -45.14
C LEU A 2 46.34 46.00 -43.96
N LEU A 3 46.14 44.73 -43.57
CA LEU A 3 46.98 43.52 -43.40
C LEU A 3 46.02 42.30 -43.24
N THR A 4 46.06 41.27 -44.10
CA THR A 4 46.63 39.89 -43.96
C THR A 4 46.04 38.92 -42.91
N PRO A 5 45.94 37.60 -43.23
CA PRO A 5 44.92 36.69 -42.69
C PRO A 5 45.48 35.59 -41.76
N THR A 6 44.63 34.99 -40.92
CA THR A 6 44.95 33.78 -40.13
C THR A 6 43.99 32.63 -40.42
N ARG A 7 44.59 31.44 -40.54
CA ARG A 7 44.05 30.19 -41.11
C ARG A 7 43.25 29.37 -40.09
N TYR A 8 42.23 28.67 -40.62
CA TYR A 8 41.53 27.55 -39.98
C TYR A 8 42.38 26.28 -39.96
N VAL A 9 42.32 25.51 -38.87
CA VAL A 9 42.84 24.13 -38.80
C VAL A 9 41.73 23.21 -38.26
N GLN A 10 41.33 22.26 -39.09
CA GLN A 10 40.47 21.11 -38.74
C GLN A 10 41.32 20.02 -38.06
N ILE A 11 40.79 19.40 -37.01
CA ILE A 11 41.37 18.22 -36.37
C ILE A 11 40.46 17.02 -36.68
N LEU A 12 41.01 16.03 -37.39
CA LEU A 12 40.46 14.68 -37.59
C LEU A 12 41.36 13.69 -36.84
N PRO A 13 40.82 12.57 -36.32
CA PRO A 13 41.52 11.70 -35.38
C PRO A 13 42.39 10.67 -36.11
N VAL A 14 43.61 10.48 -35.61
CA VAL A 14 44.54 9.43 -36.07
C VAL A 14 44.41 8.21 -35.17
N ILE A 15 44.06 7.10 -35.79
CA ILE A 15 44.01 5.74 -35.24
C ILE A 15 45.43 5.28 -34.95
N CYS A 16 45.72 4.88 -33.70
CA CYS A 16 46.99 4.28 -33.33
C CYS A 16 46.75 2.83 -32.88
N ALA A 17 47.27 1.89 -33.67
CA ALA A 17 47.30 0.47 -33.39
C ALA A 17 48.32 0.17 -32.27
N VAL A 18 47.91 -0.62 -31.27
CA VAL A 18 48.82 -1.14 -30.24
C VAL A 18 48.71 -2.66 -30.18
N CYS A 19 49.88 -3.29 -30.29
CA CYS A 19 50.16 -4.72 -30.34
C CYS A 19 49.49 -5.56 -29.23
N HIS A 20 49.01 -6.74 -29.64
CA HIS A 20 48.73 -7.85 -28.74
C HIS A 20 50.03 -8.46 -28.21
N LEU A 21 50.31 -8.25 -26.92
CA LEU A 21 51.24 -9.08 -26.14
C LEU A 21 50.42 -10.14 -25.42
N THR A 22 50.46 -11.37 -25.93
CA THR A 22 49.89 -12.55 -25.26
C THR A 22 50.84 -13.01 -24.15
N LEU A 23 50.53 -12.68 -22.89
CA LEU A 23 51.08 -13.38 -21.73
C LEU A 23 50.27 -14.65 -21.50
N ALA A 24 50.87 -15.79 -21.84
CA ALA A 24 50.36 -17.10 -21.44
C ALA A 24 50.57 -17.28 -19.93
N PHE A 25 49.49 -17.20 -19.15
CA PHE A 25 49.45 -17.70 -17.79
C PHE A 25 49.00 -19.16 -17.81
N PRO A 26 49.61 -20.06 -17.01
CA PRO A 26 49.27 -21.47 -17.03
C PRO A 26 47.84 -21.67 -16.50
N ILE A 27 47.06 -22.44 -17.26
CA ILE A 27 45.75 -22.95 -16.84
C ILE A 27 45.99 -23.90 -15.68
N GLN A 28 45.74 -23.46 -14.45
CA GLN A 28 45.52 -24.36 -13.33
C GLN A 28 44.11 -24.96 -13.47
N THR A 29 44.07 -26.27 -13.64
CA THR A 29 42.90 -27.11 -13.42
C THR A 29 42.23 -26.76 -12.08
N PRO A 30 40.89 -26.68 -11.99
CA PRO A 30 40.22 -26.44 -10.72
C PRO A 30 40.47 -27.64 -9.79
N SER A 31 41.33 -27.41 -8.80
CA SER A 31 41.50 -28.31 -7.66
C SER A 31 40.16 -28.52 -6.98
N ALA A 32 39.82 -29.77 -6.74
CA ALA A 32 38.68 -30.19 -5.95
C ALA A 32 38.72 -29.57 -4.55
N GLN A 33 37.55 -29.09 -4.11
CA GLN A 33 37.09 -28.91 -2.72
C GLN A 33 38.16 -28.58 -1.67
N ASP A 34 38.36 -27.28 -1.47
CA ASP A 34 38.71 -26.74 -0.15
C ASP A 34 37.41 -26.09 0.37
N ASP A 35 36.62 -26.83 1.15
CA ASP A 35 35.38 -26.36 1.77
C ASP A 35 35.75 -25.44 2.95
N VAL A 36 36.23 -24.23 2.61
CA VAL A 36 36.54 -23.19 3.59
C VAL A 36 35.23 -22.77 4.25
N ARG A 37 35.15 -22.92 5.58
CA ARG A 37 34.08 -22.36 6.40
C ARG A 37 33.92 -20.89 6.03
N GLN A 38 32.74 -20.51 5.55
CA GLN A 38 32.50 -19.15 5.08
C GLN A 38 31.21 -18.64 5.72
N LEU A 39 31.36 -17.80 6.73
CA LEU A 39 30.30 -16.98 7.30
C LEU A 39 29.59 -16.20 6.17
N LYS A 40 28.28 -16.41 6.01
CA LYS A 40 27.46 -15.74 5.00
C LYS A 40 26.31 -15.00 5.63
N LEU A 41 26.07 -13.77 5.16
CA LEU A 41 24.95 -12.94 5.56
C LEU A 41 23.94 -12.82 4.42
N ASP A 42 22.67 -12.99 4.76
CA ASP A 42 21.54 -12.75 3.87
C ASP A 42 20.68 -11.58 4.36
N ILE A 43 20.39 -10.68 3.43
CA ILE A 43 19.40 -9.61 3.59
C ILE A 43 18.45 -9.80 2.40
N PRO A 44 17.22 -10.31 2.61
CA PRO A 44 16.27 -10.64 1.55
C PRO A 44 15.62 -9.37 0.96
N HIS A 45 16.43 -8.39 0.55
CA HIS A 45 15.98 -7.15 -0.05
C HIS A 45 16.92 -6.69 -1.17
N SER A 46 16.37 -6.39 -2.34
CA SER A 46 17.13 -6.02 -3.55
C SER A 46 17.14 -4.51 -3.85
N GLY A 47 16.89 -3.64 -2.86
CA GLY A 47 16.71 -2.20 -3.07
C GLY A 47 16.59 -1.41 -1.75
N PRO A 48 16.35 -0.09 -1.81
CA PRO A 48 16.14 0.72 -0.62
C PRO A 48 14.84 0.33 0.08
N ILE A 49 14.88 0.28 1.41
CA ILE A 49 13.69 0.15 2.24
C ILE A 49 13.13 1.56 2.47
N LEU A 50 11.91 1.79 2.01
CA LEU A 50 11.17 3.04 2.24
C LEU A 50 10.29 2.86 3.47
N VAL A 51 10.36 3.79 4.42
CA VAL A 51 9.62 3.71 5.68
C VAL A 51 9.03 5.06 6.07
N PRO A 52 7.78 5.12 6.57
CA PRO A 52 7.18 6.37 7.01
C PRO A 52 7.87 6.97 8.23
N LEU A 53 7.92 8.30 8.32
CA LEU A 53 8.32 9.07 9.50
C LEU A 53 7.47 8.66 10.73
N GLY A 54 8.10 8.55 11.89
CA GLY A 54 7.45 8.17 13.15
C GLY A 54 7.10 6.69 13.27
N SER A 55 7.37 5.87 12.24
CA SER A 55 7.10 4.42 12.26
C SER A 55 8.29 3.61 12.83
N SER A 56 8.19 2.28 12.75
CA SER A 56 9.27 1.36 13.10
C SER A 56 9.61 0.40 11.96
N ILE A 57 10.83 -0.11 11.95
CA ILE A 57 11.36 -1.02 10.94
C ILE A 57 12.13 -2.17 11.60
N SER A 58 12.02 -3.38 11.02
CA SER A 58 12.95 -4.48 11.28
C SER A 58 13.80 -4.70 10.04
N ILE A 59 15.10 -4.40 10.13
CA ILE A 59 16.05 -4.57 9.04
C ILE A 59 16.60 -6.01 9.12
N PRO A 60 16.23 -6.89 8.17
CA PRO A 60 16.60 -8.29 8.25
C PRO A 60 18.11 -8.48 8.05
N CYS A 61 18.72 -9.32 8.88
CA CYS A 61 20.09 -9.79 8.69
C CYS A 61 20.21 -11.21 9.25
N PHE A 62 20.32 -12.20 8.36
CA PHE A 62 20.37 -13.61 8.72
C PHE A 62 21.77 -14.18 8.52
N VAL A 63 22.24 -14.93 9.51
CA VAL A 63 23.55 -15.58 9.52
C VAL A 63 23.39 -17.04 9.07
N SER A 64 24.20 -17.47 8.10
CA SER A 64 24.26 -18.87 7.66
C SER A 64 25.69 -19.40 7.77
N LEU A 65 25.83 -20.62 8.29
CA LEU A 65 27.10 -21.31 8.52
C LEU A 65 27.15 -22.62 7.73
N SER A 66 28.23 -22.85 6.99
CA SER A 66 28.51 -24.13 6.31
C SER A 66 29.12 -25.16 7.28
N SER A 67 28.25 -25.90 7.97
CA SER A 67 28.48 -27.17 8.71
C SER A 67 29.22 -27.16 10.06
N SER A 68 28.90 -28.20 10.84
CA SER A 68 28.92 -28.34 12.30
C SER A 68 30.21 -28.96 12.87
N SER A 69 30.85 -28.29 13.85
CA SER A 69 31.43 -28.89 15.08
C SER A 69 32.38 -27.90 15.80
N SER A 70 31.85 -27.09 16.71
CA SER A 70 32.57 -26.42 17.81
C SER A 70 31.53 -25.71 18.70
N PRO A 71 31.77 -25.48 20.00
CA PRO A 71 30.76 -24.92 20.89
C PRO A 71 30.27 -23.57 20.35
N SER A 72 28.99 -23.26 20.59
CA SER A 72 28.26 -22.08 20.11
C SER A 72 28.96 -20.78 20.49
N VAL A 73 29.95 -20.36 19.69
CA VAL A 73 30.53 -19.03 19.79
C VAL A 73 29.47 -18.07 19.28
N VAL A 74 28.78 -17.41 20.22
CA VAL A 74 27.80 -16.36 19.90
C VAL A 74 28.51 -15.30 19.05
N PRO A 75 28.02 -15.01 17.83
CA PRO A 75 28.68 -14.07 16.95
C PRO A 75 28.69 -12.67 17.56
N ARG A 76 29.76 -11.91 17.32
CA ARG A 76 29.78 -10.47 17.60
C ARG A 76 29.06 -9.78 16.45
N VAL A 77 27.98 -9.06 16.77
CA VAL A 77 27.19 -8.30 15.80
C VAL A 77 27.47 -6.83 16.00
N LYS A 78 27.70 -6.09 14.92
CA LYS A 78 27.83 -4.64 14.91
C LYS A 78 26.91 -4.07 13.83
N TRP A 79 26.08 -3.12 14.22
CA TRP A 79 25.28 -2.33 13.30
C TRP A 79 25.84 -0.92 13.23
N THR A 80 26.10 -0.45 12.01
CA THR A 80 26.47 0.94 11.74
C THR A 80 25.54 1.55 10.69
N VAL A 81 25.42 2.87 10.70
CA VAL A 81 24.76 3.61 9.62
C VAL A 81 25.74 4.62 9.04
N VAL A 82 25.77 4.70 7.72
CA VAL A 82 26.52 5.71 6.97
C VAL A 82 25.52 6.71 6.38
N SER A 83 25.57 7.95 6.88
CA SER A 83 24.75 9.07 6.39
C SER A 83 25.61 10.32 6.24
N GLY A 84 25.46 11.04 5.12
CA GLY A 84 26.29 12.22 4.84
C GLY A 84 27.81 11.96 4.81
N GLY A 85 28.23 10.72 4.55
CA GLY A 85 29.65 10.31 4.60
C GLY A 85 30.20 10.03 6.00
N ILE A 86 29.38 10.16 7.04
CA ILE A 86 29.74 9.87 8.43
C ILE A 86 29.23 8.49 8.81
N GLU A 87 30.11 7.61 9.30
CA GLU A 87 29.74 6.31 9.85
C GLU A 87 29.50 6.40 11.36
N THR A 88 28.29 6.09 11.79
CA THR A 88 27.89 6.07 13.20
C THR A 88 27.60 4.65 13.66
N GLN A 89 28.20 4.24 14.77
CA GLN A 89 27.87 2.97 15.41
C GLN A 89 26.49 3.06 16.08
N ILE A 90 25.56 2.17 15.72
CA ILE A 90 24.23 2.09 16.35
C ILE A 90 24.31 1.23 17.59
N LEU A 91 24.75 -0.02 17.42
CA LEU A 91 24.90 -0.97 18.52
C LEU A 91 25.99 -2.00 18.24
N VAL A 92 26.48 -2.62 19.31
CA VAL A 92 27.36 -3.78 19.27
C VAL A 92 26.85 -4.82 20.26
N ALA A 93 26.58 -6.03 19.78
CA ALA A 93 26.17 -7.16 20.59
C ALA A 93 27.28 -8.22 20.65
N ARG A 94 27.52 -8.75 21.85
CA ARG A 94 28.42 -9.88 22.08
C ARG A 94 27.90 -10.72 23.22
N SER A 95 27.66 -12.01 22.95
CA SER A 95 27.07 -12.93 23.94
C SER A 95 25.73 -12.37 24.44
N SER A 96 25.52 -12.16 25.74
CA SER A 96 24.28 -11.58 26.29
C SER A 96 24.31 -10.05 26.48
N ARG A 97 25.37 -9.37 26.04
CA ARG A 97 25.54 -7.93 26.25
C ARG A 97 25.34 -7.17 24.95
N VAL A 98 24.43 -6.20 24.98
CA VAL A 98 24.20 -5.25 23.87
C VAL A 98 24.58 -3.86 24.35
N LYS A 99 25.51 -3.22 23.65
CA LYS A 99 25.88 -1.82 23.87
C LYS A 99 25.23 -0.97 22.78
N ILE A 100 24.33 -0.09 23.18
CA ILE A 100 23.62 0.84 22.29
C ILE A 100 24.27 2.23 22.38
N ASN A 101 24.36 2.93 21.25
CA ASN A 101 24.79 4.32 21.20
C ASN A 101 23.69 5.23 21.77
N GLU A 102 24.09 6.27 22.51
CA GLU A 102 23.18 7.22 23.17
C GLU A 102 22.11 7.79 22.23
N ALA A 103 22.48 8.13 20.99
CA ALA A 103 21.55 8.70 20.00
C ALA A 103 20.40 7.73 19.60
N TYR A 104 20.57 6.44 19.87
CA TYR A 104 19.62 5.36 19.53
C TYR A 104 19.04 4.69 20.78
N ARG A 105 19.35 5.18 21.98
CA ARG A 105 18.83 4.61 23.22
C ARG A 105 17.30 4.56 23.18
N ASP A 106 16.74 3.46 23.65
CA ASP A 106 15.30 3.16 23.68
C ASP A 106 14.60 3.06 22.31
N ARG A 107 15.31 3.33 21.21
CA ARG A 107 14.78 3.21 19.85
C ARG A 107 15.27 2.00 19.08
N VAL A 108 16.30 1.30 19.56
CA VAL A 108 16.85 0.12 18.86
C VAL A 108 16.88 -1.12 19.72
N ALA A 109 16.65 -2.26 19.08
CA ALA A 109 16.71 -3.56 19.73
C ALA A 109 17.14 -4.66 18.75
N LEU A 110 17.68 -5.75 19.29
CA LEU A 110 17.84 -7.02 18.59
C LEU A 110 16.84 -8.02 19.16
N LEU A 111 15.61 -8.03 18.63
CA LEU A 111 14.46 -8.72 19.23
C LEU A 111 14.69 -10.22 19.42
N ASN A 112 15.32 -10.88 18.45
CA ASN A 112 15.47 -12.33 18.41
C ASN A 112 16.86 -12.83 18.81
N TYR A 113 17.80 -11.94 19.14
CA TYR A 113 19.23 -12.29 19.24
C TYR A 113 19.58 -13.27 20.37
N THR A 114 18.84 -13.27 21.48
CA THR A 114 19.05 -14.23 22.58
C THR A 114 18.39 -15.58 22.33
N SER A 115 17.36 -15.63 21.47
CA SER A 115 16.57 -16.83 21.18
C SER A 115 16.98 -17.51 19.87
N SER A 116 17.54 -16.75 18.92
CA SER A 116 17.97 -17.21 17.60
C SER A 116 19.30 -16.53 17.24
N PRO A 117 20.45 -17.20 17.41
CA PRO A 117 21.76 -16.63 17.05
C PRO A 117 21.95 -16.45 15.53
N GLU A 118 21.03 -17.01 14.72
CA GLU A 118 20.99 -16.86 13.27
C GLU A 118 20.25 -15.60 12.82
N ASP A 119 19.42 -15.01 13.69
CA ASP A 119 18.64 -13.81 13.41
C ASP A 119 19.22 -12.62 14.17
N VAL A 120 19.98 -11.79 13.46
CA VAL A 120 20.65 -10.61 14.01
C VAL A 120 20.04 -9.31 13.48
N SER A 121 18.76 -9.39 13.10
CA SER A 121 17.99 -8.28 12.55
C SER A 121 17.87 -7.10 13.52
N LEU A 122 17.99 -5.88 12.99
CA LEU A 122 17.90 -4.65 13.75
C LEU A 122 16.47 -4.13 13.75
N TRP A 123 15.85 -4.05 14.92
CA TRP A 123 14.64 -3.26 15.10
C TRP A 123 15.01 -1.80 15.42
N LEU A 124 14.38 -0.86 14.74
CA LEU A 124 14.51 0.58 14.95
C LEU A 124 13.12 1.22 14.96
N GLY A 125 12.76 1.88 16.07
CA GLY A 125 11.52 2.61 16.28
C GLY A 125 11.69 4.13 16.21
N ASP A 126 10.54 4.82 16.29
CA ASP A 126 10.40 6.29 16.23
C ASP A 126 11.27 6.91 15.13
N LEU A 127 11.15 6.38 13.91
CA LEU A 127 12.01 6.72 12.77
C LEU A 127 11.97 8.22 12.46
N ARG A 128 13.16 8.81 12.32
CA ARG A 128 13.38 10.23 12.03
C ARG A 128 13.92 10.40 10.62
N HIS A 129 13.73 11.55 10.00
CA HIS A 129 14.34 11.87 8.71
C HIS A 129 15.86 11.70 8.74
N SER A 130 16.50 12.10 9.86
CA SER A 130 17.93 11.92 10.12
C SER A 130 18.40 10.47 10.20
N ASP A 131 17.50 9.49 10.35
CA ASP A 131 17.84 8.05 10.32
C ASP A 131 18.01 7.51 8.89
N SER A 132 17.76 8.30 7.84
CA SER A 132 18.02 7.88 6.46
C SER A 132 19.52 7.66 6.21
N GLY A 133 19.88 6.52 5.60
CA GLY A 133 21.29 6.17 5.37
C GLY A 133 21.52 4.75 4.88
N HIS A 134 22.78 4.35 4.81
CA HIS A 134 23.19 2.98 4.48
C HIS A 134 23.51 2.23 5.76
N TYR A 135 22.68 1.26 6.10
CA TYR A 135 22.80 0.44 7.29
C TYR A 135 23.66 -0.78 6.97
N ARG A 136 24.71 -0.98 7.77
CA ARG A 136 25.64 -2.10 7.62
C ARG A 136 25.48 -3.05 8.79
N CYS A 137 25.14 -4.30 8.47
CA CYS A 137 25.20 -5.43 9.38
C CYS A 137 26.59 -6.05 9.25
N GLU A 138 27.38 -6.04 10.31
CA GLU A 138 28.69 -6.69 10.39
C GLU A 138 28.65 -7.80 11.44
N VAL A 139 29.02 -9.00 11.05
CA VAL A 139 29.03 -10.17 11.92
C VAL A 139 30.41 -10.78 11.92
N GLN A 140 30.93 -11.05 13.11
CA GLN A 140 32.24 -11.66 13.31
C GLN A 140 32.10 -12.91 14.18
N GLN A 141 32.60 -14.04 13.69
CA GLN A 141 32.65 -15.30 14.42
C GLN A 141 34.05 -15.92 14.33
N GLY A 142 34.77 -15.95 15.45
CA GLY A 142 36.18 -16.36 15.44
C GLY A 142 37.05 -15.40 14.62
N LEU A 143 37.69 -15.93 13.57
CA LEU A 143 38.51 -15.16 12.62
C LEU A 143 37.74 -14.77 11.34
N GLU A 144 36.51 -15.27 11.17
CA GLU A 144 35.68 -14.97 10.02
C GLU A 144 34.83 -13.73 10.28
N ASP A 145 34.73 -12.88 9.26
CA ASP A 145 33.88 -11.69 9.23
C ASP A 145 33.05 -11.63 7.94
N ALA A 146 31.84 -11.12 8.06
CA ALA A 146 30.95 -10.88 6.94
C ALA A 146 30.21 -9.57 7.15
N SER A 147 29.96 -8.83 6.07
CA SER A 147 29.14 -7.62 6.13
C SER A 147 28.18 -7.51 4.94
N LYS A 148 27.02 -6.94 5.21
CA LYS A 148 26.01 -6.60 4.21
C LYS A 148 25.46 -5.20 4.48
N VAL A 149 25.11 -4.51 3.41
CA VAL A 149 24.61 -3.13 3.46
C VAL A 149 23.23 -3.08 2.81
N VAL A 150 22.33 -2.32 3.43
CA VAL A 150 21.01 -1.99 2.90
C VAL A 150 20.76 -0.51 3.06
N GLN A 151 20.14 0.11 2.06
CA GLN A 151 19.75 1.51 2.13
C GLN A 151 18.38 1.63 2.80
N VAL A 152 18.26 2.51 3.79
CA VAL A 152 16.97 2.88 4.39
C VAL A 152 16.73 4.35 4.10
N LYS A 153 15.53 4.68 3.63
CA LYS A 153 15.10 6.05 3.38
C LYS A 153 13.78 6.30 4.12
N VAL A 154 13.83 7.19 5.10
CA VAL A 154 12.64 7.63 5.82
C VAL A 154 11.89 8.64 4.94
N LYS A 155 10.58 8.45 4.84
CA LYS A 155 9.68 9.18 3.96
C LYS A 155 8.65 9.97 4.75
N GLY A 156 8.28 11.09 4.16
CA GLY A 156 7.22 11.95 4.65
C GLY A 156 7.68 13.14 5.46
N VAL A 157 6.76 14.10 5.57
CA VAL A 157 6.99 15.40 6.17
C VAL A 157 5.74 15.84 6.92
N VAL A 158 5.94 16.33 8.15
CA VAL A 158 4.92 17.00 8.95
C VAL A 158 5.03 18.50 8.72
N PHE A 159 3.90 19.16 8.52
CA PHE A 159 3.84 20.60 8.40
C PHE A 159 2.57 21.19 8.99
N HIS A 160 2.69 22.39 9.52
CA HIS A 160 1.58 23.19 10.00
C HIS A 160 0.78 23.76 8.82
N TYR A 161 -0.55 23.66 8.94
CA TYR A 161 -1.50 24.15 7.95
C TYR A 161 -2.58 25.00 8.63
N ARG A 162 -2.85 26.15 8.02
CA ARG A 162 -3.78 27.18 8.49
C ARG A 162 -4.62 27.68 7.32
N ASP A 163 -5.87 28.01 7.63
CA ASP A 163 -6.80 28.63 6.69
C ASP A 163 -6.45 30.08 6.33
N ALA A 164 -6.86 30.53 5.14
CA ALA A 164 -6.66 31.92 4.72
C ALA A 164 -7.47 32.92 5.57
N LEU A 165 -8.64 32.50 6.08
CA LEU A 165 -9.64 33.34 6.73
C LEU A 165 -9.26 33.77 8.15
N GLY A 166 -8.39 33.03 8.83
CA GLY A 166 -8.03 33.33 10.21
C GLY A 166 -7.07 32.33 10.84
N ARG A 167 -6.68 32.61 12.10
CA ARG A 167 -6.01 31.63 12.96
C ARG A 167 -7.06 30.77 13.64
N TYR A 168 -6.75 29.51 13.87
CA TYR A 168 -7.57 28.59 14.66
C TYR A 168 -9.00 28.51 14.11
N SER A 169 -9.13 28.00 12.89
CA SER A 169 -10.37 28.09 12.10
C SER A 169 -10.99 26.73 11.79
N PHE A 170 -10.37 25.63 12.21
CA PHE A 170 -10.86 24.28 11.93
C PHE A 170 -11.37 23.60 13.19
N SER A 171 -12.62 23.13 13.15
CA SER A 171 -13.06 21.97 13.95
C SER A 171 -12.28 20.73 13.56
N PHE A 172 -12.31 19.68 14.38
CA PHE A 172 -11.58 18.44 14.09
C PHE A 172 -11.96 17.84 12.73
N GLN A 173 -13.26 17.80 12.40
CA GLN A 173 -13.72 17.31 11.10
C GLN A 173 -13.29 18.20 9.93
N GLN A 174 -13.29 19.52 10.11
CA GLN A 174 -12.79 20.45 9.09
C GLN A 174 -11.28 20.32 8.90
N ALA A 175 -10.52 20.07 9.97
CA ALA A 175 -9.09 19.85 9.93
C ALA A 175 -8.72 18.60 9.11
N GLN A 176 -9.47 17.50 9.30
CA GLN A 176 -9.33 16.29 8.48
C GLN A 176 -9.55 16.59 7.00
N ARG A 177 -10.67 17.21 6.66
CA ARG A 177 -10.99 17.60 5.28
C ARG A 177 -9.98 18.58 4.70
N ALA A 178 -9.42 19.47 5.50
CA ALA A 178 -8.43 20.45 5.07
C ALA A 178 -7.11 19.77 4.66
N CYS A 179 -6.61 18.80 5.45
CA CYS A 179 -5.44 18.01 5.05
C CYS A 179 -5.75 17.14 3.82
N GLU A 180 -6.90 16.45 3.80
CA GLU A 180 -7.33 15.61 2.67
C GLU A 180 -7.43 16.42 1.38
N GLY A 181 -8.00 17.62 1.43
CA GLY A 181 -8.19 18.52 0.29
C GLY A 181 -6.89 19.00 -0.36
N ILE A 182 -5.76 18.95 0.36
CA ILE A 182 -4.43 19.25 -0.19
C ILE A 182 -3.61 17.98 -0.48
N GLY A 183 -4.19 16.78 -0.37
CA GLY A 183 -3.51 15.51 -0.60
C GLY A 183 -2.62 15.05 0.56
N ALA A 184 -2.97 15.41 1.79
CA ALA A 184 -2.30 15.01 3.02
C ALA A 184 -3.27 14.32 4.00
N LEU A 185 -2.74 13.78 5.08
CA LEU A 185 -3.51 13.28 6.23
C LEU A 185 -3.23 14.16 7.44
N VAL A 186 -4.08 14.11 8.47
CA VAL A 186 -3.72 14.72 9.76
C VAL A 186 -2.55 13.93 10.36
N ALA A 187 -1.51 14.63 10.82
CA ALA A 187 -0.32 14.00 11.37
C ALA A 187 -0.65 13.26 12.68
N THR A 188 0.02 12.12 12.90
CA THR A 188 -0.06 11.41 14.19
C THR A 188 0.84 12.08 15.24
N PRO A 189 0.59 11.85 16.53
CA PRO A 189 1.51 12.27 17.59
C PRO A 189 2.95 11.81 17.39
N ASP A 190 3.16 10.56 16.95
CA ASP A 190 4.48 9.99 16.74
C ASP A 190 5.20 10.66 15.55
N GLN A 191 4.46 11.02 14.50
CA GLN A 191 5.00 11.78 13.38
C GLN A 191 5.43 13.19 13.80
N LEU A 192 4.61 13.90 14.58
CA LEU A 192 4.96 15.23 15.10
C LEU A 192 6.18 15.15 16.03
N LEU A 193 6.24 14.14 16.88
CA LEU A 193 7.37 13.92 17.79
C LEU A 193 8.66 13.59 17.02
N ALA A 194 8.59 12.75 15.99
CA ALA A 194 9.72 12.48 15.12
C ALA A 194 10.21 13.74 14.40
N ALA A 195 9.30 14.55 13.85
CA ALA A 195 9.62 15.83 13.24
C ALA A 195 10.27 16.80 14.23
N TYR A 196 9.78 16.85 15.48
CA TYR A 196 10.43 17.61 16.55
C TYR A 196 11.87 17.14 16.79
N PHE A 197 12.15 15.84 16.85
CA PHE A 197 13.54 15.39 17.03
C PHE A 197 14.46 15.70 15.83
N ASP A 198 13.91 15.98 14.65
CA ASP A 198 14.64 16.50 13.48
C ASP A 198 14.74 18.03 13.44
N GLY A 199 14.30 18.72 14.49
CA GLY A 199 14.42 20.18 14.63
C GLY A 199 13.19 20.99 14.21
N TYR A 200 12.06 20.34 13.92
CA TYR A 200 10.82 21.06 13.61
C TYR A 200 10.32 21.83 14.83
N GLU A 201 9.89 23.07 14.62
CA GLU A 201 9.24 23.91 15.61
C GLU A 201 8.09 24.72 15.00
N GLN A 202 7.02 24.90 15.77
CA GLN A 202 5.92 25.80 15.46
C GLN A 202 5.21 26.19 16.76
N CYS A 203 4.98 27.49 16.96
CA CYS A 203 4.32 28.03 18.15
C CYS A 203 2.84 28.34 17.87
N ASP A 204 2.16 27.42 17.22
CA ASP A 204 0.74 27.49 16.94
C ASP A 204 0.14 26.11 17.22
N ALA A 205 -0.90 26.09 18.05
CA ALA A 205 -1.59 24.86 18.45
C ALA A 205 -2.36 24.28 17.27
N GLY A 206 -2.26 22.97 17.07
CA GLY A 206 -2.97 22.31 15.97
C GLY A 206 -3.42 20.89 16.28
N TRP A 207 -4.49 20.49 15.59
CA TRP A 207 -5.05 19.15 15.64
C TRP A 207 -4.07 18.08 15.17
N LEU A 208 -4.14 16.92 15.83
CA LEU A 208 -3.50 15.66 15.45
C LEU A 208 -4.53 14.56 15.26
N ALA A 209 -4.12 13.46 14.62
CA ALA A 209 -5.02 12.37 14.21
C ALA A 209 -5.74 11.67 15.38
N ASP A 210 -5.23 11.78 16.61
CA ASP A 210 -5.83 11.26 17.85
C ASP A 210 -6.78 12.26 18.53
N GLN A 211 -7.19 13.34 17.83
CA GLN A 211 -7.98 14.45 18.36
C GLN A 211 -7.29 15.20 19.52
N SER A 212 -5.98 15.00 19.71
CA SER A 212 -5.21 15.85 20.61
C SER A 212 -4.76 17.13 19.92
N VAL A 213 -4.52 18.17 20.72
CA VAL A 213 -3.96 19.43 20.24
C VAL A 213 -2.57 19.62 20.83
N ARG A 214 -1.58 19.80 19.94
CA ARG A 214 -0.16 19.86 20.31
C ARG A 214 0.59 20.89 19.49
N TYR A 215 1.79 21.25 19.93
CA TYR A 215 2.73 22.03 19.11
C TYR A 215 4.20 21.86 19.58
N PRO A 216 5.18 21.77 18.66
CA PRO A 216 6.58 21.51 18.99
C PRO A 216 7.41 22.78 19.19
N ILE A 217 8.21 22.86 20.26
CA ILE A 217 9.11 24.00 20.52
C ILE A 217 10.53 23.50 20.82
N GLN A 218 11.48 23.82 19.94
CA GLN A 218 12.91 23.57 20.14
C GLN A 218 13.53 24.54 21.13
N VAL A 219 13.24 25.83 20.95
CA VAL A 219 13.83 26.92 21.74
C VAL A 219 12.70 27.65 22.48
N PRO A 220 12.57 27.45 23.80
CA PRO A 220 11.56 28.12 24.62
C PRO A 220 11.63 29.64 24.47
N ARG A 221 10.48 30.28 24.28
CA ARG A 221 10.37 31.72 24.08
C ARG A 221 9.03 32.26 24.56
N GLU A 222 8.97 33.57 24.76
CA GLU A 222 7.78 34.27 25.23
C GLU A 222 6.57 33.99 24.33
N GLY A 223 5.42 33.68 24.95
CA GLY A 223 4.18 33.34 24.23
C GLY A 223 4.05 31.87 23.80
N CYS A 224 5.07 31.03 24.03
CA CYS A 224 5.13 29.62 23.59
C CYS A 224 5.26 28.64 24.77
N TYR A 225 4.48 28.86 25.83
CA TYR A 225 4.64 28.17 27.11
C TYR A 225 3.99 26.78 27.12
N GLY A 226 2.67 26.73 26.91
CA GLY A 226 1.88 25.49 27.00
C GLY A 226 2.00 24.82 28.36
N ASP A 227 2.08 23.50 28.38
CA ASP A 227 2.31 22.66 29.57
C ASP A 227 3.80 22.56 29.97
N MET A 228 4.72 23.06 29.12
CA MET A 228 6.17 22.95 29.30
C MET A 228 6.85 24.33 29.33
N ASP A 229 6.49 25.15 30.33
CA ASP A 229 7.05 26.49 30.48
C ASP A 229 8.58 26.44 30.69
N GLY A 230 9.31 27.22 29.88
CA GLY A 230 10.77 27.30 29.90
C GLY A 230 11.53 26.07 29.41
N GLN A 231 10.86 24.99 28.96
CA GLN A 231 11.51 23.74 28.55
C GLN A 231 11.24 23.37 27.08
N PRO A 232 12.23 22.86 26.32
CA PRO A 232 12.00 22.31 24.99
C PRO A 232 11.07 21.09 25.03
N GLY A 233 10.27 20.89 23.97
CA GLY A 233 9.39 19.72 23.87
C GLY A 233 8.15 19.97 23.03
N VAL A 234 7.37 18.91 22.85
CA VAL A 234 6.04 18.96 22.21
C VAL A 234 5.01 19.23 23.29
N ARG A 235 4.40 20.42 23.25
CA ARG A 235 3.34 20.81 24.17
C ARG A 235 2.09 19.99 23.89
N ASN A 236 1.32 19.68 24.94
CA ASN A 236 0.16 18.83 24.84
C ASN A 236 -1.02 19.38 25.64
N TYR A 237 -2.10 19.75 24.97
CA TYR A 237 -3.36 20.16 25.59
C TYR A 237 -4.31 18.98 25.86
N GLY A 238 -3.94 17.77 25.45
CA GLY A 238 -4.78 16.59 25.54
C GLY A 238 -5.81 16.53 24.42
N THR A 239 -6.76 15.60 24.55
CA THR A 239 -7.91 15.47 23.66
C THR A 239 -8.90 16.62 23.92
N MET A 240 -9.22 17.37 22.87
CA MET A 240 -10.10 18.55 22.94
C MET A 240 -11.49 18.24 22.39
N ASP A 241 -12.46 19.14 22.63
CA ASP A 241 -13.81 19.01 22.06
C ASP A 241 -13.72 19.10 20.53
N PRO A 242 -14.33 18.17 19.75
CA PRO A 242 -14.17 18.17 18.29
C PRO A 242 -14.70 19.43 17.60
N ASP A 243 -15.56 20.21 18.27
CA ASP A 243 -16.09 21.48 17.77
C ASP A 243 -15.21 22.69 18.13
N ASP A 244 -14.19 22.53 18.98
CA ASP A 244 -13.20 23.56 19.25
C ASP A 244 -12.42 23.91 17.97
N LEU A 245 -11.90 25.14 17.90
CA LEU A 245 -11.22 25.61 16.70
C LEU A 245 -9.72 25.70 16.92
N PHE A 246 -8.95 25.04 16.05
CA PHE A 246 -7.49 25.08 16.02
C PHE A 246 -6.97 25.11 14.58
N ASP A 247 -5.66 25.24 14.43
CA ASP A 247 -4.98 24.95 13.16
C ASP A 247 -4.80 23.41 13.06
N VAL A 248 -4.06 22.91 12.07
CA VAL A 248 -3.82 21.47 11.93
C VAL A 248 -2.39 21.18 11.53
N TYR A 249 -1.82 20.07 12.03
CA TYR A 249 -0.59 19.53 11.48
C TYR A 249 -0.96 18.45 10.46
N CYS A 250 -0.57 18.65 9.21
CA CYS A 250 -0.74 17.67 8.15
C CYS A 250 0.54 16.88 7.93
N TYR A 251 0.39 15.66 7.42
CA TYR A 251 1.45 14.73 7.05
C TYR A 251 1.23 14.24 5.62
N ILE A 252 2.29 14.27 4.83
CA ILE A 252 2.33 13.62 3.52
C ILE A 252 3.55 12.71 3.47
N GLU A 253 3.35 11.44 3.13
CA GLU A 253 4.44 10.45 3.07
C GLU A 253 5.28 10.63 1.79
N GLN A 254 4.62 10.68 0.65
CA GLN A 254 5.23 10.84 -0.66
C GLN A 254 4.21 11.34 -1.68
N ILE A 255 4.70 11.87 -2.79
CA ILE A 255 3.91 12.21 -3.97
C ILE A 255 4.19 11.25 -5.12
N HIS A 256 3.17 10.99 -5.94
CA HIS A 256 3.27 10.25 -7.20
C HIS A 256 3.16 11.27 -8.33
N GLY A 257 4.25 11.50 -9.08
CA GLY A 257 4.39 12.66 -9.96
C GLY A 257 5.43 13.66 -9.48
N LYS A 258 5.46 14.83 -10.12
CA LYS A 258 6.54 15.81 -9.95
C LYS A 258 6.00 17.23 -9.82
N VAL A 259 6.41 17.91 -8.75
CA VAL A 259 6.33 19.37 -8.66
C VAL A 259 7.43 19.96 -9.54
N PHE A 260 7.05 20.83 -10.46
CA PHE A 260 7.97 21.58 -11.30
C PHE A 260 7.67 23.08 -11.22
N TYR A 261 8.69 23.83 -11.59
CA TYR A 261 8.71 25.28 -11.55
C TYR A 261 9.28 25.74 -12.89
N ASP A 262 8.57 26.64 -13.56
CA ASP A 262 9.03 27.30 -14.77
C ASP A 262 9.20 28.80 -14.48
N PRO A 263 10.38 29.40 -14.74
CA PRO A 263 10.56 30.84 -14.55
C PRO A 263 9.70 31.61 -15.56
N VAL A 264 8.66 32.28 -15.08
CA VAL A 264 7.76 33.08 -15.92
C VAL A 264 8.21 34.54 -15.90
N PRO A 265 8.65 35.14 -17.04
CA PRO A 265 9.27 36.46 -17.05
C PRO A 265 8.43 37.63 -16.51
N GLN A 266 7.09 37.53 -16.53
CA GLN A 266 6.19 38.58 -16.05
C GLN A 266 5.47 38.24 -14.75
N GLN A 267 5.73 37.07 -14.15
CA GLN A 267 4.92 36.52 -13.05
C GLN A 267 3.42 36.44 -13.44
N LEU A 268 2.60 35.76 -12.66
CA LEU A 268 1.21 35.45 -13.02
C LEU A 268 0.29 35.79 -11.86
N SER A 269 -0.92 36.26 -12.17
CA SER A 269 -2.06 36.23 -11.24
C SER A 269 -2.49 34.79 -10.96
N PHE A 270 -3.34 34.57 -9.96
CA PHE A 270 -3.79 33.23 -9.58
C PHE A 270 -4.50 32.50 -10.74
N ASP A 271 -5.43 33.20 -11.43
CA ASP A 271 -6.19 32.63 -12.54
C ASP A 271 -5.30 32.33 -13.77
N GLU A 272 -4.31 33.20 -14.02
CA GLU A 272 -3.31 32.98 -15.06
C GLU A 272 -2.39 31.80 -14.72
N ALA A 273 -1.99 31.65 -13.46
CA ALA A 273 -1.18 30.54 -12.97
C ALA A 273 -1.92 29.20 -13.12
N GLN A 274 -3.21 29.16 -12.81
CA GLN A 274 -4.05 27.98 -13.02
C GLN A 274 -4.12 27.61 -14.50
N SER A 275 -4.38 28.60 -15.36
CA SER A 275 -4.42 28.41 -16.81
C SER A 275 -3.07 27.97 -17.39
N TYR A 276 -1.97 28.50 -16.84
CA TYR A 276 -0.61 28.15 -17.24
C TYR A 276 -0.29 26.68 -16.97
N CYS A 277 -0.54 26.18 -15.75
CA CYS A 277 -0.34 24.77 -15.44
C CYS A 277 -1.26 23.88 -16.30
N GLY A 278 -2.52 24.27 -16.47
CA GLY A 278 -3.48 23.56 -17.31
C GLY A 278 -3.01 23.39 -18.76
N ALA A 279 -2.46 24.45 -19.36
CA ALA A 279 -1.90 24.41 -20.71
C ALA A 279 -0.70 23.46 -20.86
N ALA A 280 0.00 23.16 -19.76
CA ALA A 280 1.11 22.20 -19.72
C ALA A 280 0.67 20.74 -19.43
N GLY A 281 -0.64 20.48 -19.35
CA GLY A 281 -1.19 19.20 -18.90
C GLY A 281 -0.77 18.89 -17.46
N ALA A 282 -0.89 19.90 -16.60
CA ALA A 282 -0.56 19.87 -15.18
C ALA A 282 -1.62 20.66 -14.40
N GLN A 283 -1.54 20.62 -13.07
CA GLN A 283 -2.37 21.43 -12.18
C GLN A 283 -1.50 22.31 -11.30
N LEU A 284 -2.07 23.30 -10.62
CA LEU A 284 -1.35 23.98 -9.54
C LEU A 284 -0.97 22.94 -8.49
N ALA A 285 0.27 22.98 -8.02
CA ALA A 285 0.71 22.10 -6.95
C ALA A 285 -0.06 22.41 -5.67
N THR A 286 -0.41 21.37 -4.91
CA THR A 286 -0.98 21.55 -3.57
C THR A 286 0.13 21.93 -2.58
N THR A 287 -0.29 22.48 -1.44
CA THR A 287 0.62 22.73 -0.31
C THR A 287 1.37 21.47 0.13
N ALA A 288 0.68 20.34 0.25
CA ALA A 288 1.33 19.09 0.65
C ALA A 288 2.34 18.61 -0.39
N GLN A 289 2.00 18.72 -1.68
CA GLN A 289 2.92 18.35 -2.76
C GLN A 289 4.19 19.20 -2.73
N LEU A 290 4.09 20.50 -2.47
CA LEU A 290 5.26 21.36 -2.33
C LEU A 290 6.14 20.95 -1.13
N TYR A 291 5.54 20.64 0.03
CA TYR A 291 6.28 20.13 1.19
C TYR A 291 6.99 18.80 0.90
N SER A 292 6.33 17.87 0.20
CA SER A 292 6.96 16.62 -0.22
C SER A 292 8.09 16.84 -1.23
N ALA A 293 7.95 17.80 -2.16
CA ALA A 293 9.01 18.12 -3.10
C ALA A 293 10.21 18.79 -2.40
N TRP A 294 9.94 19.66 -1.41
CA TRP A 294 10.95 20.30 -0.57
C TRP A 294 11.77 19.27 0.22
N SER A 295 11.11 18.28 0.86
CA SER A 295 11.82 17.23 1.60
C SER A 295 12.68 16.34 0.69
N GLU A 296 12.36 16.28 -0.60
CA GLU A 296 13.15 15.61 -1.65
C GLU A 296 14.16 16.54 -2.34
N GLY A 297 14.40 17.75 -1.81
CA GLY A 297 15.49 18.63 -2.23
C GLY A 297 15.10 19.79 -3.16
N LEU A 298 13.80 20.06 -3.39
CA LEU A 298 13.38 21.24 -4.14
C LEU A 298 13.72 22.52 -3.36
N ASP A 299 14.68 23.29 -3.86
CA ASP A 299 15.17 24.53 -3.24
C ASP A 299 15.00 25.72 -4.19
N ARG A 300 14.07 26.62 -3.87
CA ARG A 300 13.73 27.78 -4.71
C ARG A 300 13.38 29.03 -3.90
N CYS A 301 13.98 30.14 -4.31
CA CYS A 301 13.81 31.46 -3.70
C CYS A 301 12.72 32.33 -4.37
N SER A 302 11.72 31.69 -4.95
CA SER A 302 10.71 32.34 -5.77
C SER A 302 9.34 32.03 -5.19
N PRO A 303 8.65 33.01 -4.57
CA PRO A 303 7.26 32.86 -4.15
C PRO A 303 6.37 32.54 -5.34
N GLY A 304 5.61 31.45 -5.26
CA GLY A 304 4.69 31.06 -6.32
C GLY A 304 3.36 30.53 -5.82
N TRP A 305 2.35 30.64 -6.67
CA TRP A 305 0.99 30.20 -6.42
C TRP A 305 0.88 28.68 -6.26
N LEU A 306 0.03 28.28 -5.32
CA LEU A 306 -0.41 26.91 -5.07
C LEU A 306 -1.93 26.80 -5.19
N SER A 307 -2.45 25.57 -5.27
CA SER A 307 -3.86 25.30 -5.54
C SER A 307 -4.84 25.83 -4.49
N ASP A 308 -4.39 26.07 -3.25
CA ASP A 308 -5.17 26.61 -2.14
C ASP A 308 -5.22 28.16 -2.13
N GLY A 309 -4.67 28.81 -3.17
CA GLY A 309 -4.55 30.26 -3.23
C GLY A 309 -3.47 30.83 -2.32
N SER A 310 -2.65 29.99 -1.68
CA SER A 310 -1.47 30.47 -0.96
C SER A 310 -0.30 30.70 -1.91
N VAL A 311 0.62 31.56 -1.49
CA VAL A 311 1.89 31.80 -2.18
C VAL A 311 3.02 31.32 -1.28
N ARG A 312 3.79 30.33 -1.76
CA ARG A 312 4.83 29.69 -0.96
C ARG A 312 6.13 29.50 -1.75
N TYR A 313 7.22 29.23 -1.04
CA TYR A 313 8.50 28.87 -1.66
C TYR A 313 9.34 27.96 -0.76
N PRO A 314 9.95 26.89 -1.30
CA PRO A 314 10.68 25.88 -0.53
C PRO A 314 12.17 26.23 -0.37
N ILE A 315 12.68 26.20 0.87
CA ILE A 315 14.10 26.47 1.16
C ILE A 315 14.75 25.26 1.83
N VAL A 316 15.63 24.57 1.11
CA VAL A 316 16.42 23.47 1.66
C VAL A 316 17.72 23.99 2.28
N ILE A 317 18.36 24.94 1.60
CA ILE A 317 19.60 25.58 2.07
C ILE A 317 19.26 27.01 2.51
N PRO A 318 19.29 27.30 3.82
CA PRO A 318 18.96 28.63 4.34
C PRO A 318 19.87 29.72 3.77
N ARG A 319 19.28 30.89 3.49
CA ARG A 319 19.94 32.03 2.85
C ARG A 319 19.37 33.31 3.45
N GLU A 320 20.22 34.25 3.88
CA GLU A 320 19.74 35.48 4.55
C GLU A 320 18.74 36.28 3.71
N ARG A 321 18.99 36.40 2.40
CA ARG A 321 18.12 37.12 1.46
C ARG A 321 16.90 36.30 1.02
N CYS A 322 16.71 35.11 1.57
CA CYS A 322 15.74 34.15 1.07
C CYS A 322 15.24 33.19 2.15
N GLY A 323 14.12 33.53 2.78
CA GLY A 323 13.52 32.71 3.84
C GLY A 323 14.25 32.74 5.19
N GLY A 324 15.34 33.51 5.30
CA GLY A 324 16.07 33.73 6.54
C GLY A 324 16.97 32.54 6.95
N PRO A 325 17.18 32.32 8.26
CA PRO A 325 18.17 31.36 8.75
C PRO A 325 17.66 29.91 8.82
N GLN A 326 16.36 29.66 8.58
CA GLN A 326 15.76 28.34 8.75
C GLN A 326 15.30 27.76 7.41
N ALA A 327 15.53 26.47 7.23
CA ALA A 327 14.96 25.69 6.13
C ALA A 327 13.43 25.58 6.28
N GLY A 328 12.75 25.09 5.24
CA GLY A 328 11.31 24.86 5.22
C GLY A 328 10.62 25.55 4.05
N VAL A 329 9.35 25.21 3.87
CA VAL A 329 8.46 25.93 2.96
C VAL A 329 7.97 27.19 3.66
N LYS A 330 8.23 28.35 3.04
CA LYS A 330 7.85 29.66 3.58
C LYS A 330 6.56 30.11 2.91
N THR A 331 5.64 30.68 3.68
CA THR A 331 4.36 31.21 3.20
C THR A 331 4.39 32.74 3.23
N LEU A 332 3.91 33.37 2.16
CA LEU A 332 3.67 34.81 2.12
C LEU A 332 2.26 35.07 2.66
N TYR A 333 2.19 35.80 3.77
CA TYR A 333 0.94 36.31 4.32
C TYR A 333 0.80 37.79 4.02
N ARG A 334 -0.45 38.23 3.87
CA ARG A 334 -0.81 39.64 3.72
C ARG A 334 -0.57 40.42 5.01
N PHE A 335 -0.86 39.79 6.15
CA PHE A 335 -0.79 40.44 7.46
C PHE A 335 0.36 39.88 8.30
N SER A 336 0.95 40.72 9.16
CA SER A 336 2.10 40.38 10.01
C SER A 336 1.80 39.30 11.06
N ASN A 337 0.53 39.15 11.42
CA ASN A 337 0.03 38.07 12.27
C ASN A 337 -0.12 36.73 11.51
N GLN A 338 0.47 36.59 10.32
CA GLN A 338 0.42 35.35 9.54
C GLN A 338 -1.01 34.91 9.20
N THR A 339 -1.87 35.86 8.80
CA THR A 339 -3.21 35.60 8.27
C THR A 339 -3.40 36.28 6.92
N GLY A 340 -4.38 35.80 6.14
CA GLY A 340 -4.70 36.30 4.81
C GLY A 340 -3.66 35.92 3.76
N PHE A 341 -4.07 35.18 2.74
CA PHE A 341 -3.22 34.97 1.56
C PHE A 341 -3.20 36.22 0.66
N PRO A 342 -2.21 36.35 -0.25
CA PRO A 342 -2.18 37.43 -1.22
C PRO A 342 -3.47 37.49 -2.06
N GLU A 343 -3.82 38.69 -2.53
CA GLU A 343 -4.97 38.87 -3.42
C GLU A 343 -4.77 38.09 -4.74
N PRO A 344 -5.81 37.45 -5.30
CA PRO A 344 -5.68 36.67 -6.54
C PRO A 344 -5.11 37.44 -7.74
N SER A 345 -5.21 38.77 -7.74
CA SER A 345 -4.64 39.66 -8.76
C SER A 345 -3.15 39.98 -8.57
N ALA A 346 -2.54 39.59 -7.45
CA ALA A 346 -1.11 39.77 -7.23
C ALA A 346 -0.28 38.90 -8.18
N LEU A 347 0.88 39.39 -8.59
CA LEU A 347 1.76 38.68 -9.52
C LEU A 347 2.84 37.91 -8.77
N HIS A 348 2.85 36.59 -8.94
CA HIS A 348 3.85 35.68 -8.37
C HIS A 348 4.28 34.62 -9.38
N ASP A 349 5.33 33.86 -9.08
CA ASP A 349 5.67 32.69 -9.89
C ASP A 349 4.61 31.58 -9.69
N VAL A 350 4.85 30.39 -10.23
CA VAL A 350 3.92 29.26 -10.13
C VAL A 350 4.65 27.96 -9.87
N TYR A 351 4.07 27.12 -9.01
CA TYR A 351 4.46 25.72 -8.88
C TYR A 351 3.36 24.87 -9.48
N CYS A 352 3.71 24.12 -10.51
CA CYS A 352 2.80 23.18 -11.15
C CYS A 352 3.14 21.76 -10.68
N PHE A 353 2.14 20.89 -10.68
CA PHE A 353 2.27 19.48 -10.39
C PHE A 353 1.78 18.67 -11.57
N LYS A 354 2.61 17.72 -12.01
CA LYS A 354 2.27 16.77 -13.06
C LYS A 354 2.38 15.36 -12.52
N ASP A 355 1.25 14.69 -12.48
CA ASP A 355 1.16 13.25 -12.28
C ASP A 355 0.84 12.60 -13.64
N ALA A 356 1.58 11.55 -13.98
CA ALA A 356 1.34 10.79 -15.20
C ALA A 356 0.03 9.97 -15.11
N CYS A 357 -0.50 9.78 -13.91
CA CYS A 357 -1.79 9.15 -13.64
C CYS A 357 -2.97 10.12 -13.52
N LEU A 358 -2.74 11.43 -13.66
CA LEU A 358 -3.79 12.45 -13.50
C LEU A 358 -4.99 12.23 -14.44
N ASP A 359 -4.73 11.77 -15.68
CA ASP A 359 -5.77 11.56 -16.70
C ASP A 359 -6.39 10.14 -16.66
N ASP A 360 -6.13 9.37 -15.59
CA ASP A 360 -6.48 7.94 -15.46
C ASP A 360 -6.29 7.14 -16.77
N PRO A 361 -5.06 7.02 -17.28
CA PRO A 361 -4.80 6.41 -18.59
C PRO A 361 -5.07 4.90 -18.64
N CYS A 362 -5.42 4.27 -17.52
CA CYS A 362 -5.60 2.83 -17.42
C CYS A 362 -7.06 2.44 -17.67
N LEU A 363 -7.30 1.64 -18.72
CA LEU A 363 -8.64 1.26 -19.12
C LEU A 363 -9.19 0.10 -18.28
N ASN A 364 -10.51 -0.10 -18.36
CA ASN A 364 -11.21 -1.26 -17.78
C ASN A 364 -10.99 -1.44 -16.26
N GLY A 365 -10.96 -0.33 -15.51
CA GLY A 365 -10.78 -0.34 -14.06
C GLY A 365 -9.36 -0.70 -13.61
N GLY A 366 -8.38 -0.62 -14.51
CA GLY A 366 -6.98 -0.80 -14.16
C GLY A 366 -6.49 0.34 -13.27
N THR A 367 -5.66 0.02 -12.27
CA THR A 367 -5.09 1.04 -11.39
C THR A 367 -3.83 1.65 -12.02
N CYS A 368 -3.80 2.97 -12.19
CA CYS A 368 -2.60 3.67 -12.62
C CYS A 368 -1.58 3.79 -11.50
N THR A 369 -0.32 3.44 -11.80
CA THR A 369 0.81 3.67 -10.91
C THR A 369 1.93 4.36 -11.68
N GLU A 370 2.57 5.34 -11.05
CA GLU A 370 3.71 6.07 -11.61
C GLU A 370 4.99 5.64 -10.89
N ARG A 371 6.02 5.28 -11.67
CA ARG A 371 7.35 4.98 -11.15
C ARG A 371 8.40 5.57 -12.09
N ASP A 372 9.17 6.53 -11.59
CA ASP A 372 10.28 7.19 -12.30
C ASP A 372 9.85 7.87 -13.63
N GLY A 373 8.70 8.55 -13.65
CA GLY A 373 8.16 9.23 -14.83
C GLY A 373 7.48 8.31 -15.84
N ARG A 374 7.26 7.04 -15.50
CA ARG A 374 6.62 6.05 -16.38
C ARG A 374 5.31 5.53 -15.78
N ILE A 375 4.26 5.58 -16.59
CA ILE A 375 2.96 4.99 -16.28
C ILE A 375 3.07 3.47 -16.35
N LYS A 376 2.56 2.81 -15.32
CA LYS A 376 2.33 1.37 -15.26
C LYS A 376 0.90 1.13 -14.80
N CYS A 377 0.10 0.48 -15.65
CA CYS A 377 -1.24 0.05 -15.28
C CYS A 377 -1.21 -1.33 -14.63
N LEU A 378 -1.82 -1.45 -13.46
CA LEU A 378 -2.14 -2.71 -12.81
C LEU A 378 -3.52 -3.13 -13.27
N CYS A 379 -3.60 -4.08 -14.19
CA CYS A 379 -4.86 -4.50 -14.77
C CYS A 379 -5.67 -5.38 -13.83
N LEU A 380 -6.99 -5.16 -13.83
CA LEU A 380 -7.91 -6.13 -13.24
C LEU A 380 -7.70 -7.51 -13.89
N PRO A 381 -7.96 -8.60 -13.15
CA PRO A 381 -7.91 -9.95 -13.70
C PRO A 381 -8.70 -10.04 -15.00
N THR A 382 -8.19 -10.80 -15.97
CA THR A 382 -8.74 -10.95 -17.34
C THR A 382 -8.55 -9.77 -18.30
N TYR A 383 -7.88 -8.70 -17.87
CA TYR A 383 -7.41 -7.63 -18.76
C TYR A 383 -5.88 -7.63 -18.88
N GLY A 384 -5.38 -7.10 -19.99
CA GLY A 384 -3.95 -7.01 -20.27
C GLY A 384 -3.60 -5.91 -21.26
N GLY A 385 -2.31 -5.84 -21.61
CA GLY A 385 -1.75 -4.75 -22.40
C GLY A 385 -1.22 -3.60 -21.53
N ARG A 386 -0.56 -2.63 -22.17
CA ARG A 386 0.13 -1.52 -21.49
C ARG A 386 -0.81 -0.65 -20.65
N PHE A 387 -2.04 -0.48 -21.13
CA PHE A 387 -3.09 0.34 -20.52
C PHE A 387 -4.34 -0.49 -20.21
N CYS A 388 -4.19 -1.79 -20.00
CA CYS A 388 -5.30 -2.72 -19.74
C CYS A 388 -6.38 -2.72 -20.82
N GLN A 389 -6.02 -2.33 -22.05
CA GLN A 389 -6.92 -2.22 -23.19
C GLN A 389 -7.34 -3.57 -23.78
N SER A 390 -6.60 -4.63 -23.47
CA SER A 390 -6.80 -5.95 -24.07
C SER A 390 -7.68 -6.79 -23.16
N ASP A 391 -8.85 -7.18 -23.65
CA ASP A 391 -9.69 -8.18 -22.99
C ASP A 391 -9.16 -9.60 -23.31
N LEU A 392 -8.72 -10.32 -22.27
CA LEU A 392 -8.09 -11.63 -22.39
C LEU A 392 -9.10 -12.79 -22.23
N GLU A 393 -10.21 -12.59 -21.53
CA GLU A 393 -11.24 -13.62 -21.29
C GLU A 393 -12.64 -13.02 -21.44
N ARG A 394 -13.45 -13.59 -22.34
CA ARG A 394 -14.81 -13.07 -22.61
C ARG A 394 -15.87 -13.82 -21.83
N CYS A 395 -16.98 -13.14 -21.56
CA CYS A 395 -18.17 -13.75 -20.99
C CYS A 395 -18.87 -14.69 -21.98
N GLU A 396 -19.64 -15.64 -21.44
CA GLU A 396 -20.54 -16.50 -22.22
C GLU A 396 -21.56 -15.65 -23.00
N PRO A 397 -22.03 -16.08 -24.18
CA PRO A 397 -23.05 -15.33 -24.93
C PRO A 397 -24.28 -14.99 -24.09
N GLY A 398 -24.74 -13.74 -24.17
CA GLY A 398 -25.87 -13.23 -23.40
C GLY A 398 -25.51 -12.72 -22.00
N TRP A 399 -24.21 -12.60 -21.69
CA TRP A 399 -23.69 -11.93 -20.51
C TRP A 399 -22.84 -10.72 -20.90
N ASP A 400 -23.04 -9.61 -20.21
CA ASP A 400 -22.28 -8.38 -20.39
C ASP A 400 -21.05 -8.39 -19.47
N LYS A 401 -19.90 -7.98 -19.99
CA LYS A 401 -18.65 -7.95 -19.23
C LYS A 401 -18.41 -6.55 -18.63
N PHE A 402 -18.07 -6.50 -17.34
CA PHE A 402 -17.56 -5.30 -16.69
C PHE A 402 -16.57 -5.65 -15.59
N HIS A 403 -15.41 -4.96 -15.57
CA HIS A 403 -14.36 -5.07 -14.54
C HIS A 403 -13.99 -6.53 -14.14
N GLY A 404 -13.99 -7.46 -15.11
CA GLY A 404 -13.61 -8.86 -14.89
C GLY A 404 -14.76 -9.77 -14.43
N PHE A 405 -15.98 -9.26 -14.36
CA PHE A 405 -17.19 -10.03 -14.06
C PHE A 405 -18.16 -10.03 -15.23
N CYS A 406 -19.05 -11.01 -15.22
CA CYS A 406 -20.12 -11.19 -16.19
C CYS A 406 -21.46 -10.94 -15.51
N TYR A 407 -22.27 -10.08 -16.13
CA TYR A 407 -23.58 -9.66 -15.65
C TYR A 407 -24.65 -10.10 -16.63
N ARG A 408 -25.81 -10.50 -16.12
CA ARG A 408 -26.97 -10.79 -16.95
C ARG A 408 -28.23 -10.36 -16.25
N HIS A 409 -28.94 -9.44 -16.90
CA HIS A 409 -30.19 -8.90 -16.41
C HIS A 409 -31.39 -9.72 -16.89
N PHE A 410 -32.37 -9.88 -16.01
CA PHE A 410 -33.63 -10.55 -16.27
C PHE A 410 -34.79 -9.64 -15.85
N SER A 411 -35.53 -9.11 -16.82
CA SER A 411 -36.72 -8.28 -16.57
C SER A 411 -37.94 -9.08 -16.09
N GLN A 412 -37.88 -10.42 -16.12
CA GLN A 412 -38.95 -11.25 -15.57
C GLN A 412 -38.99 -11.08 -14.04
N ARG A 413 -40.11 -10.56 -13.55
CA ARG A 413 -40.28 -10.25 -12.13
C ARG A 413 -40.48 -11.50 -11.29
N GLN A 414 -39.65 -11.69 -10.28
CA GLN A 414 -39.64 -12.87 -9.40
C GLN A 414 -39.44 -12.47 -7.93
N SER A 415 -39.81 -13.35 -6.99
CA SER A 415 -39.40 -13.21 -5.59
C SER A 415 -37.90 -13.37 -5.43
N TRP A 416 -37.33 -12.82 -4.35
CA TRP A 416 -35.89 -12.83 -4.13
C TRP A 416 -35.31 -14.26 -4.12
N GLU A 417 -35.96 -15.21 -3.45
CA GLU A 417 -35.50 -16.60 -3.38
C GLU A 417 -35.55 -17.30 -4.74
N VAL A 418 -36.53 -16.96 -5.58
CA VAL A 418 -36.65 -17.53 -6.93
C VAL A 418 -35.57 -16.95 -7.84
N ALA A 419 -35.33 -15.64 -7.74
CA ALA A 419 -34.30 -14.93 -8.49
C ALA A 419 -32.89 -15.44 -8.15
N GLU A 420 -32.54 -15.55 -6.86
CA GLU A 420 -31.26 -16.09 -6.40
C GLU A 420 -31.07 -17.55 -6.84
N ARG A 421 -32.12 -18.37 -6.73
CA ARG A 421 -32.07 -19.76 -7.21
C ARG A 421 -31.82 -19.81 -8.71
N HIS A 422 -32.44 -18.93 -9.48
CA HIS A 422 -32.22 -18.86 -10.92
C HIS A 422 -30.79 -18.41 -11.25
N CYS A 423 -30.24 -17.41 -10.57
CA CYS A 423 -28.82 -17.06 -10.76
C CYS A 423 -27.91 -18.25 -10.45
N ARG A 424 -28.19 -19.01 -9.38
CA ARG A 424 -27.41 -20.22 -9.03
C ARG A 424 -27.45 -21.29 -10.10
N THR A 425 -28.57 -21.51 -10.78
CA THR A 425 -28.64 -22.49 -11.90
C THR A 425 -27.82 -22.04 -13.10
N GLN A 426 -27.52 -20.75 -13.22
CA GLN A 426 -26.64 -20.18 -14.25
C GLN A 426 -25.15 -20.13 -13.83
N GLY A 427 -24.80 -20.72 -12.67
CA GLY A 427 -23.45 -20.61 -12.09
C GLY A 427 -23.13 -19.19 -11.63
N ALA A 428 -24.12 -18.45 -11.17
CA ALA A 428 -24.01 -17.07 -10.72
C ALA A 428 -24.71 -16.89 -9.37
N HIS A 429 -24.68 -15.67 -8.85
CA HIS A 429 -25.49 -15.22 -7.73
C HIS A 429 -26.24 -13.95 -8.13
N LEU A 430 -27.24 -13.55 -7.36
CA LEU A 430 -27.72 -12.17 -7.43
C LEU A 430 -26.55 -11.22 -7.23
N VAL A 431 -26.61 -10.07 -7.92
CA VAL A 431 -25.48 -9.16 -8.00
C VAL A 431 -25.05 -8.64 -6.63
N SER A 432 -23.75 -8.77 -6.36
CA SER A 432 -23.04 -8.04 -5.31
C SER A 432 -22.40 -6.78 -5.90
N ILE A 433 -22.41 -5.68 -5.14
CA ILE A 433 -21.91 -4.38 -5.59
C ILE A 433 -20.76 -3.97 -4.67
N MET A 434 -19.57 -3.89 -5.24
CA MET A 434 -18.33 -3.73 -4.48
C MET A 434 -17.70 -2.34 -4.64
N THR A 435 -18.08 -1.58 -5.67
CA THR A 435 -17.53 -0.25 -5.94
C THR A 435 -18.60 0.70 -6.51
N PRO A 436 -18.41 2.03 -6.38
CA PRO A 436 -19.29 3.02 -7.02
C PRO A 436 -19.39 2.85 -8.54
N GLU A 437 -18.30 2.48 -9.21
CA GLU A 437 -18.28 2.29 -10.66
C GLU A 437 -19.14 1.08 -11.08
N GLU A 438 -19.16 0.02 -10.27
CA GLU A 438 -20.06 -1.13 -10.48
C GLU A 438 -21.52 -0.74 -10.25
N GLN A 439 -21.82 0.06 -9.23
CA GLN A 439 -23.15 0.60 -8.98
C GLN A 439 -23.65 1.42 -10.17
N ASP A 440 -22.82 2.32 -10.70
CA ASP A 440 -23.14 3.16 -11.85
C ASP A 440 -23.33 2.33 -13.12
N TYR A 441 -22.47 1.32 -13.34
CA TYR A 441 -22.58 0.41 -14.47
C TYR A 441 -23.91 -0.35 -14.47
N ILE A 442 -24.29 -0.97 -13.35
CA ILE A 442 -25.54 -1.74 -13.24
C ILE A 442 -26.74 -0.80 -13.43
N ASN A 443 -26.75 0.34 -12.74
CA ASN A 443 -27.88 1.27 -12.78
C ASN A 443 -28.08 1.91 -14.16
N SER A 444 -26.98 2.23 -14.85
CA SER A 444 -27.03 2.87 -16.17
C SER A 444 -27.49 1.92 -17.27
N ASN A 445 -27.09 0.65 -17.19
CA ASN A 445 -27.43 -0.36 -18.19
C ASN A 445 -28.81 -1.00 -17.95
N TYR A 446 -29.22 -1.16 -16.68
CA TYR A 446 -30.42 -1.89 -16.30
C TYR A 446 -31.38 -1.00 -15.51
N LYS A 447 -32.09 -0.13 -16.24
CA LYS A 447 -32.95 0.95 -15.70
C LYS A 447 -34.31 0.46 -15.17
N GLU A 448 -34.29 -0.50 -14.25
CA GLU A 448 -35.46 -1.08 -13.60
C GLU A 448 -35.22 -1.27 -12.09
N TYR A 449 -36.29 -1.29 -11.29
CA TYR A 449 -36.18 -1.77 -9.91
C TYR A 449 -35.83 -3.24 -9.91
N GLN A 450 -34.73 -3.57 -9.24
CA GLN A 450 -34.17 -4.90 -9.33
C GLN A 450 -33.65 -5.42 -8.00
N TRP A 451 -33.73 -6.73 -7.83
CA TRP A 451 -33.11 -7.41 -6.71
C TRP A 451 -31.59 -7.35 -6.79
N THR A 452 -30.99 -7.09 -5.64
CA THR A 452 -29.57 -7.33 -5.38
C THR A 452 -29.40 -8.59 -4.54
N GLY A 453 -28.16 -9.06 -4.37
CA GLY A 453 -27.86 -10.18 -3.49
C GLY A 453 -27.82 -9.81 -1.99
N LEU A 454 -27.97 -8.53 -1.62
CA LEU A 454 -27.85 -8.07 -0.24
C LEU A 454 -29.12 -8.43 0.54
N ASN A 455 -28.94 -8.99 1.74
CA ASN A 455 -30.00 -9.49 2.59
C ASN A 455 -29.50 -9.67 4.03
N ASP A 456 -30.39 -9.61 5.02
CA ASP A 456 -30.11 -9.86 6.45
C ASP A 456 -31.00 -10.98 7.03
N LYS A 457 -31.56 -11.82 6.14
CA LYS A 457 -32.44 -12.98 6.42
C LYS A 457 -32.00 -13.92 7.55
N THR A 458 -30.71 -13.94 7.87
CA THR A 458 -30.14 -14.81 8.90
C THR A 458 -30.08 -14.17 10.28
N VAL A 459 -29.80 -12.87 10.32
CA VAL A 459 -29.56 -12.08 11.53
C VAL A 459 -29.97 -10.65 11.18
N GLU A 460 -31.05 -10.18 11.80
CA GLU A 460 -31.54 -8.80 11.63
C GLU A 460 -30.39 -7.80 11.84
N ASP A 461 -30.35 -6.74 11.01
CA ASP A 461 -29.33 -5.68 11.02
C ASP A 461 -27.91 -6.14 10.60
N ASP A 462 -27.72 -7.39 10.16
CA ASP A 462 -26.44 -7.94 9.65
C ASP A 462 -26.55 -8.28 8.16
N PHE A 463 -26.53 -7.26 7.32
CA PHE A 463 -26.64 -7.37 5.87
C PHE A 463 -25.42 -8.02 5.22
N ARG A 464 -25.67 -9.06 4.41
CA ARG A 464 -24.65 -9.85 3.72
C ARG A 464 -25.02 -10.15 2.27
N TRP A 465 -24.02 -10.21 1.41
CA TRP A 465 -24.20 -10.63 0.03
C TRP A 465 -24.44 -12.15 -0.07
N SER A 466 -25.39 -12.56 -0.92
CA SER A 466 -25.73 -13.97 -1.15
C SER A 466 -24.60 -14.82 -1.74
N ASP A 467 -23.58 -14.17 -2.31
CA ASP A 467 -22.36 -14.78 -2.86
C ASP A 467 -21.22 -14.90 -1.84
N GLY A 468 -21.41 -14.37 -0.62
CA GLY A 468 -20.44 -14.41 0.48
C GLY A 468 -19.35 -13.35 0.43
N ASN A 469 -19.43 -12.36 -0.48
CA ASN A 469 -18.54 -11.21 -0.45
C ASN A 469 -18.82 -10.34 0.80
N PRO A 470 -17.80 -9.69 1.37
CA PRO A 470 -18.00 -8.74 2.46
C PRO A 470 -18.71 -7.47 1.95
N LEU A 471 -19.52 -6.84 2.81
CA LEU A 471 -20.13 -5.55 2.53
C LEU A 471 -19.07 -4.45 2.75
N LEU A 472 -18.39 -4.03 1.68
CA LEU A 472 -17.34 -3.00 1.72
C LEU A 472 -17.79 -1.66 1.11
N TYR A 473 -18.91 -1.68 0.39
CA TYR A 473 -19.50 -0.53 -0.27
C TYR A 473 -20.99 -0.52 0.05
N GLU A 474 -21.52 0.66 0.34
CA GLU A 474 -22.92 0.88 0.68
C GLU A 474 -23.49 2.05 -0.11
N ASN A 475 -24.73 1.90 -0.58
CA ASN A 475 -25.45 2.94 -1.32
C ASN A 475 -26.90 3.09 -0.84
N TRP A 476 -27.12 3.02 0.47
CA TRP A 476 -28.45 3.14 1.07
C TRP A 476 -29.13 4.47 0.73
N TYR A 477 -30.45 4.40 0.54
CA TYR A 477 -31.29 5.59 0.52
C TYR A 477 -31.28 6.27 1.89
N ARG A 478 -31.54 7.59 1.92
CA ARG A 478 -31.48 8.35 3.16
C ARG A 478 -32.50 7.82 4.16
N GLY A 479 -32.00 7.35 5.31
CA GLY A 479 -32.81 6.79 6.37
C GLY A 479 -33.11 5.30 6.24
N GLN A 480 -32.43 4.59 5.32
CA GLN A 480 -32.49 3.13 5.19
C GLN A 480 -31.18 2.49 5.72
N PRO A 481 -31.20 1.20 6.10
CA PRO A 481 -32.37 0.33 6.21
C PRO A 481 -33.30 0.77 7.36
N ASP A 482 -34.62 0.67 7.20
CA ASP A 482 -35.59 1.17 8.20
C ASP A 482 -36.56 0.13 8.76
N SER A 483 -36.56 -1.10 8.24
CA SER A 483 -37.49 -2.18 8.63
C SER A 483 -38.92 -1.64 8.79
N TYR A 484 -39.36 -0.84 7.81
CA TYR A 484 -40.60 -0.07 7.79
C TYR A 484 -41.85 -0.86 8.24
N PHE A 485 -41.89 -2.18 7.98
CA PHE A 485 -43.00 -3.05 8.38
C PHE A 485 -42.88 -3.73 9.77
N LEU A 486 -41.96 -3.28 10.65
CA LEU A 486 -41.77 -3.79 12.03
C LEU A 486 -41.35 -5.28 12.13
N SER A 487 -41.02 -5.92 11.00
CA SER A 487 -40.23 -7.16 10.79
C SER A 487 -40.52 -7.76 9.42
N GLY A 488 -39.51 -8.27 8.71
CA GLY A 488 -39.67 -9.07 7.48
C GLY A 488 -39.27 -8.41 6.16
N GLU A 489 -38.49 -7.32 6.20
CA GLU A 489 -37.91 -6.66 5.01
C GLU A 489 -36.50 -7.14 4.69
N ASP A 490 -36.29 -8.45 4.71
CA ASP A 490 -34.93 -8.97 4.76
C ASP A 490 -34.13 -8.90 3.43
N CYS A 491 -34.65 -8.25 2.38
CA CYS A 491 -34.13 -8.31 1.03
C CYS A 491 -34.01 -6.92 0.39
N VAL A 492 -32.89 -6.68 -0.32
CA VAL A 492 -32.56 -5.33 -0.79
C VAL A 492 -32.86 -5.13 -2.27
N VAL A 493 -33.63 -4.07 -2.56
CA VAL A 493 -33.91 -3.57 -3.91
C VAL A 493 -32.99 -2.41 -4.27
N MET A 494 -32.54 -2.37 -5.52
CA MET A 494 -31.93 -1.20 -6.15
C MET A 494 -32.98 -0.32 -6.81
N VAL A 495 -33.05 0.96 -6.43
CA VAL A 495 -34.00 1.96 -6.93
C VAL A 495 -33.39 2.77 -8.08
N TRP A 496 -33.75 2.43 -9.32
CA TRP A 496 -33.01 2.90 -10.50
C TRP A 496 -32.96 4.43 -10.70
N HIS A 497 -34.07 5.13 -10.42
CA HIS A 497 -34.21 6.56 -10.73
C HIS A 497 -33.57 7.46 -9.68
N ASP A 498 -33.19 6.91 -8.53
CA ASP A 498 -32.46 7.62 -7.49
C ASP A 498 -31.01 7.15 -7.45
N SER A 499 -30.31 7.27 -8.58
CA SER A 499 -28.91 6.86 -8.73
C SER A 499 -28.61 5.41 -8.29
N GLY A 500 -29.60 4.52 -8.34
CA GLY A 500 -29.45 3.14 -7.92
C GLY A 500 -29.31 2.94 -6.41
N ARG A 501 -29.84 3.86 -5.58
CA ARG A 501 -29.82 3.71 -4.12
C ARG A 501 -30.62 2.50 -3.64
N TRP A 502 -30.26 2.00 -2.47
CA TRP A 502 -30.79 0.75 -1.92
C TRP A 502 -31.87 0.99 -0.87
N SER A 503 -32.81 0.06 -0.80
CA SER A 503 -33.86 0.00 0.22
C SER A 503 -34.12 -1.46 0.58
N ASP A 504 -34.31 -1.73 1.87
CA ASP A 504 -34.76 -3.04 2.36
C ASP A 504 -36.28 -3.15 2.15
N VAL A 505 -36.73 -4.30 1.65
CA VAL A 505 -38.13 -4.54 1.28
C VAL A 505 -38.50 -6.02 1.48
N PRO A 506 -39.80 -6.37 1.52
CA PRO A 506 -40.22 -7.76 1.72
C PRO A 506 -39.73 -8.66 0.58
N CYS A 507 -39.05 -9.76 0.91
CA CYS A 507 -38.47 -10.70 -0.05
C CYS A 507 -39.48 -11.32 -1.04
N ASN A 508 -40.77 -11.29 -0.72
CA ASN A 508 -41.85 -11.81 -1.55
C ASN A 508 -42.29 -10.86 -2.70
N TYR A 509 -41.75 -9.64 -2.77
CA TYR A 509 -41.98 -8.73 -3.88
C TYR A 509 -41.49 -9.34 -5.19
N HIS A 510 -42.14 -8.97 -6.30
CA HIS A 510 -41.77 -9.49 -7.62
C HIS A 510 -41.05 -8.41 -8.41
N LEU A 511 -39.72 -8.51 -8.50
CA LEU A 511 -38.86 -7.52 -9.14
C LEU A 511 -37.98 -8.19 -10.20
N ALA A 512 -37.50 -7.38 -11.14
CA ALA A 512 -36.44 -7.79 -12.06
C ALA A 512 -35.17 -8.10 -11.26
N TYR A 513 -34.17 -8.72 -11.87
CA TYR A 513 -32.94 -9.05 -11.14
C TYR A 513 -31.75 -9.21 -12.07
N THR A 514 -30.55 -8.97 -11.54
CA THR A 514 -29.30 -9.14 -12.27
C THR A 514 -28.45 -10.19 -11.59
N CYS A 515 -28.00 -11.17 -12.39
CA CYS A 515 -27.06 -12.18 -11.94
C CYS A 515 -25.62 -11.73 -12.23
N LYS A 516 -24.69 -12.04 -11.34
CA LYS A 516 -23.24 -11.78 -11.46
C LYS A 516 -22.44 -13.07 -11.27
N LYS A 517 -21.42 -13.28 -12.11
CA LYS A 517 -20.41 -14.35 -11.95
C LYS A 517 -19.04 -13.91 -12.43
N GLY A 518 -18.01 -14.64 -12.02
CA GLY A 518 -16.65 -14.44 -12.53
C GLY A 518 -16.57 -14.75 -14.03
N THR A 519 -15.69 -14.04 -14.74
CA THR A 519 -15.35 -14.36 -16.15
C THR A 519 -14.75 -15.75 -16.29
N SER A 520 -13.99 -16.20 -15.27
CA SER A 520 -13.46 -17.55 -15.17
C SER A 520 -13.93 -18.25 -13.90
N SER A 521 -13.89 -19.58 -13.97
CA SER A 521 -14.24 -20.48 -12.88
C SER A 521 -13.15 -21.53 -12.73
N CYS A 522 -12.92 -21.99 -11.51
CA CYS A 522 -11.99 -23.08 -11.26
C CYS A 522 -12.65 -24.42 -11.59
N GLY A 523 -11.87 -25.33 -12.15
CA GLY A 523 -12.23 -26.75 -12.26
C GLY A 523 -12.16 -27.46 -10.91
N PRO A 524 -12.13 -28.80 -10.90
CA PRO A 524 -12.01 -29.59 -9.67
C PRO A 524 -10.82 -29.15 -8.80
N PRO A 525 -10.95 -29.12 -7.45
CA PRO A 525 -9.88 -28.65 -6.59
C PRO A 525 -8.64 -29.54 -6.64
N PRO A 526 -7.44 -29.00 -6.38
CA PRO A 526 -6.19 -29.74 -6.48
C PRO A 526 -6.15 -30.93 -5.52
N LYS A 527 -5.51 -32.03 -5.92
CA LYS A 527 -5.29 -33.17 -5.02
C LYS A 527 -4.25 -32.79 -3.96
N VAL A 528 -4.53 -33.10 -2.70
CA VAL A 528 -3.64 -32.85 -1.55
C VAL A 528 -3.28 -34.20 -0.92
N ARG A 529 -2.01 -34.39 -0.54
CA ARG A 529 -1.54 -35.65 0.07
C ARG A 529 -2.19 -35.87 1.44
N ASN A 530 -2.72 -37.07 1.67
CA ASN A 530 -3.35 -37.48 2.94
C ASN A 530 -4.51 -36.57 3.36
N ALA A 531 -5.19 -35.94 2.39
CA ALA A 531 -6.36 -35.10 2.63
C ALA A 531 -7.37 -35.23 1.49
N SER A 532 -8.65 -35.10 1.81
CA SER A 532 -9.76 -35.07 0.86
C SER A 532 -10.62 -33.82 1.05
N ILE A 533 -11.30 -33.37 0.00
CA ILE A 533 -12.22 -32.24 0.09
C ILE A 533 -13.40 -32.65 0.99
N PHE A 534 -13.83 -31.73 1.85
CA PHE A 534 -15.00 -31.88 2.69
C PHE A 534 -16.26 -31.50 1.90
N GLY A 535 -17.17 -32.47 1.73
CA GLY A 535 -18.42 -32.29 0.98
C GLY A 535 -18.35 -32.78 -0.47
N LYS A 536 -19.39 -32.47 -1.26
CA LYS A 536 -19.48 -32.90 -2.66
C LYS A 536 -18.61 -32.03 -3.56
N THR A 537 -17.83 -32.66 -4.43
CA THR A 537 -17.08 -31.97 -5.48
C THR A 537 -18.01 -31.45 -6.56
N ARG A 538 -17.76 -30.23 -7.03
CA ARG A 538 -18.47 -29.61 -8.16
C ARG A 538 -17.57 -29.66 -9.39
N VAL A 539 -18.16 -29.64 -10.59
CA VAL A 539 -17.40 -29.55 -11.85
C VAL A 539 -16.84 -28.13 -12.03
N ARG A 540 -17.54 -27.13 -11.51
CA ARG A 540 -17.24 -25.71 -11.63
C ARG A 540 -17.31 -25.03 -10.27
N TYR A 541 -16.33 -24.18 -9.98
CA TYR A 541 -16.24 -23.34 -8.78
C TYR A 541 -16.08 -21.89 -9.20
N GLU A 542 -16.97 -21.02 -8.74
CA GLU A 542 -16.90 -19.59 -9.05
C GLU A 542 -15.65 -18.94 -8.43
N THR A 543 -15.25 -17.79 -8.97
CA THR A 543 -14.17 -16.99 -8.37
C THR A 543 -14.52 -16.68 -6.90
N ASN A 544 -13.54 -16.75 -6.02
CA ASN A 544 -13.65 -16.69 -4.56
C ASN A 544 -14.36 -17.89 -3.89
N ALA A 545 -14.82 -18.89 -4.63
CA ALA A 545 -15.36 -20.10 -4.02
C ALA A 545 -14.31 -20.77 -3.13
N VAL A 546 -14.76 -21.23 -1.97
CA VAL A 546 -13.90 -21.79 -0.94
C VAL A 546 -14.16 -23.28 -0.81
N VAL A 547 -13.09 -24.07 -0.82
CA VAL A 547 -13.14 -25.49 -0.48
C VAL A 547 -12.32 -25.75 0.77
N ARG A 548 -12.85 -26.62 1.64
CA ARG A 548 -12.17 -27.07 2.85
C ARG A 548 -11.71 -28.50 2.65
N TYR A 549 -10.47 -28.79 3.04
CA TYR A 549 -9.91 -30.13 3.09
C TYR A 549 -10.04 -30.71 4.50
N ARG A 550 -10.08 -32.02 4.58
CA ARG A 550 -10.02 -32.81 5.80
C ARG A 550 -8.90 -33.83 5.65
N CYS A 551 -8.06 -33.96 6.68
CA CYS A 551 -7.03 -34.99 6.70
C CYS A 551 -7.69 -36.39 6.70
N SER A 552 -7.06 -37.33 6.01
CA SER A 552 -7.45 -38.74 6.03
C SER A 552 -7.32 -39.32 7.44
N GLU A 553 -8.01 -40.43 7.69
CA GLU A 553 -7.95 -41.12 8.99
C GLU A 553 -6.50 -41.47 9.38
N GLY A 554 -6.16 -41.28 10.64
CA GLY A 554 -4.79 -41.43 11.16
C GLY A 554 -3.85 -40.25 10.89
N PHE A 555 -4.36 -39.11 10.39
CA PHE A 555 -3.57 -37.89 10.20
C PHE A 555 -4.15 -36.66 10.92
N GLN A 556 -3.29 -35.91 11.63
CA GLN A 556 -3.57 -34.63 12.27
C GLN A 556 -3.32 -33.42 11.35
N GLN A 557 -4.26 -32.48 11.37
CA GLN A 557 -4.18 -31.21 10.64
C GLN A 557 -3.27 -30.20 11.39
N ARG A 558 -2.29 -29.62 10.70
CA ARG A 558 -1.40 -28.58 11.27
C ARG A 558 -1.56 -27.17 10.70
N ARG A 559 -2.02 -27.04 9.45
CA ARG A 559 -2.11 -25.75 8.72
C ARG A 559 -3.53 -25.49 8.21
N ASN A 560 -3.75 -24.29 7.68
CA ASN A 560 -5.06 -23.87 7.16
C ASN A 560 -5.60 -24.88 6.13
N PRO A 561 -6.78 -25.49 6.38
CA PRO A 561 -7.38 -26.49 5.51
C PRO A 561 -8.15 -25.91 4.33
N VAL A 562 -8.15 -24.58 4.17
CA VAL A 562 -9.01 -23.88 3.23
C VAL A 562 -8.22 -23.45 2.00
N VAL A 563 -8.82 -23.60 0.83
CA VAL A 563 -8.26 -23.16 -0.46
C VAL A 563 -9.33 -22.39 -1.22
N ARG A 564 -8.94 -21.26 -1.81
CA ARG A 564 -9.85 -20.37 -2.56
C ARG A 564 -9.63 -20.48 -4.08
N CYS A 565 -10.71 -20.41 -4.85
CA CYS A 565 -10.64 -20.19 -6.29
C CYS A 565 -10.27 -18.73 -6.58
N LEU A 566 -9.18 -18.50 -7.30
CA LEU A 566 -8.70 -17.17 -7.67
C LEU A 566 -9.30 -16.73 -9.01
N SER A 567 -9.29 -15.42 -9.22
CA SER A 567 -9.61 -14.82 -10.51
C SER A 567 -8.65 -15.34 -11.61
N GLY A 568 -9.19 -15.70 -12.77
CA GLY A 568 -8.43 -16.43 -13.82
C GLY A 568 -8.55 -17.96 -13.72
N GLY A 569 -9.51 -18.49 -12.96
CA GLY A 569 -9.86 -19.92 -12.93
C GLY A 569 -8.79 -20.84 -12.32
N ARG A 570 -7.93 -20.30 -11.45
CA ARG A 570 -6.84 -21.05 -10.80
C ARG A 570 -7.08 -21.18 -9.30
N TRP A 571 -6.77 -22.33 -8.72
CA TRP A 571 -6.83 -22.51 -7.27
C TRP A 571 -5.63 -21.85 -6.58
N GLU A 572 -5.88 -21.25 -5.42
CA GLU A 572 -4.84 -20.90 -4.46
C GLU A 572 -3.98 -22.13 -4.13
N ARG A 573 -2.71 -21.93 -3.79
CA ARG A 573 -1.83 -23.03 -3.41
C ARG A 573 -2.31 -23.64 -2.08
N PRO A 574 -2.60 -24.95 -2.00
CA PRO A 574 -3.02 -25.55 -0.74
C PRO A 574 -1.91 -25.48 0.32
N HIS A 575 -2.23 -24.88 1.47
CA HIS A 575 -1.29 -24.75 2.60
C HIS A 575 -1.47 -25.82 3.68
N ILE A 576 -2.53 -26.63 3.62
CA ILE A 576 -2.82 -27.71 4.56
C ILE A 576 -1.66 -28.70 4.67
N LEU A 577 -1.41 -29.16 5.90
CA LEU A 577 -0.44 -30.21 6.21
C LEU A 577 -1.10 -31.25 7.12
N CYS A 578 -1.08 -32.51 6.69
CA CYS A 578 -1.61 -33.66 7.42
C CYS A 578 -0.45 -34.57 7.83
N ILE A 579 -0.22 -34.71 9.14
CA ILE A 579 0.87 -35.51 9.72
C ILE A 579 0.30 -36.77 10.41
N PRO A 580 0.97 -37.93 10.39
CA PRO A 580 0.47 -39.12 11.08
C PRO A 580 0.25 -38.88 12.59
N GLU A 581 -0.84 -39.42 13.13
CA GLU A 581 -1.11 -39.44 14.57
C GLU A 581 -0.22 -40.50 15.25
N GLY A 582 0.98 -40.08 15.68
CA GLY A 582 1.98 -40.96 16.27
C GLY A 582 3.34 -40.72 15.62
N GLY A 583 4.06 -39.73 16.13
CA GLY A 583 5.32 -39.31 15.54
C GLY A 583 6.42 -40.35 15.67
N GLU A 584 6.91 -40.86 14.54
CA GLU A 584 8.33 -41.12 14.37
C GLU A 584 8.81 -40.43 13.09
N ILE A 585 9.79 -39.54 13.27
CA ILE A 585 10.65 -39.06 12.20
C ILE A 585 11.54 -40.25 11.83
N MET A 586 11.25 -40.94 10.73
CA MET A 586 12.31 -41.71 10.05
C MET A 586 13.14 -40.75 9.20
N GLN A 587 14.25 -40.28 9.77
CA GLN A 587 15.42 -39.90 8.99
C GLN A 587 16.13 -41.17 8.50
N HIS A 588 16.71 -41.08 7.29
CA HIS A 588 17.54 -42.05 6.55
C HIS A 588 16.81 -43.23 5.89
N LEU A 589 17.03 -43.64 4.63
CA LEU A 589 18.06 -43.43 3.59
C LEU A 589 17.30 -43.62 2.24
N GLY A 590 17.54 -42.88 1.14
CA GLY A 590 18.65 -43.14 0.22
C GLY A 590 18.14 -43.65 -1.15
N MET A 591 18.31 -42.80 -2.18
CA MET A 591 18.67 -43.12 -3.58
C MET A 591 17.90 -44.16 -4.45
N LEU A 592 17.74 -43.74 -5.72
CA LEU A 592 17.54 -44.53 -6.96
C LEU A 592 16.12 -45.12 -7.13
N SER A 593 15.56 -45.32 -8.31
CA SER A 593 15.81 -44.95 -9.70
C SER A 593 14.66 -45.63 -10.48
N GLN A 594 14.15 -44.96 -11.52
CA GLN A 594 13.64 -45.54 -12.76
C GLN A 594 12.50 -46.58 -12.79
N THR A 595 11.60 -46.31 -13.75
CA THR A 595 10.89 -47.27 -14.64
C THR A 595 9.82 -48.14 -13.98
N ASP A 596 8.69 -48.47 -14.57
CA ASP A 596 8.17 -48.43 -15.93
C ASP A 596 6.64 -48.36 -15.79
N SER A 597 5.95 -47.61 -16.64
CA SER A 597 5.08 -48.14 -17.70
C SER A 597 3.86 -48.97 -17.26
N ASN A 598 2.73 -48.53 -17.80
CA ASN A 598 1.65 -49.35 -18.36
C ASN A 598 0.48 -49.86 -17.51
N PHE A 599 -0.69 -49.61 -18.11
CA PHE A 599 -1.94 -50.38 -18.09
C PHE A 599 -2.74 -50.37 -16.79
N SER A 600 -4.07 -50.31 -16.80
CA SER A 600 -5.08 -50.07 -17.83
C SER A 600 -6.42 -49.94 -17.11
N ALA A 601 -7.39 -49.37 -17.82
CA ALA A 601 -8.80 -49.35 -17.48
C ALA A 601 -9.33 -50.69 -16.94
N ALA A 602 -10.25 -50.58 -15.98
CA ALA A 602 -11.36 -51.51 -15.85
C ALA A 602 -12.57 -50.70 -15.35
N GLU A 603 -13.46 -50.41 -16.30
CA GLU A 603 -14.84 -50.06 -16.03
C GLU A 603 -15.51 -51.20 -15.25
N THR A 604 -16.39 -50.85 -14.33
CA THR A 604 -17.57 -51.67 -14.04
C THR A 604 -18.66 -50.74 -13.53
N GLU A 605 -19.68 -50.58 -14.36
CA GLU A 605 -21.00 -50.10 -14.00
C GLU A 605 -21.61 -51.02 -12.94
N PHE A 606 -22.30 -50.46 -11.95
CA PHE A 606 -23.49 -51.11 -11.42
C PHE A 606 -24.51 -50.07 -10.96
N GLU A 607 -25.74 -50.35 -11.39
CA GLU A 607 -26.92 -49.52 -11.41
C GLU A 607 -27.47 -49.09 -10.06
N ALA A 608 -28.25 -48.03 -10.15
CA ALA A 608 -29.05 -47.41 -9.12
C ALA A 608 -30.13 -48.35 -8.54
N THR A 609 -30.31 -48.24 -7.22
CA THR A 609 -31.63 -48.43 -6.61
C THR A 609 -31.93 -47.24 -5.72
N LYS A 610 -32.99 -46.52 -6.09
CA LYS A 610 -33.72 -45.54 -5.29
C LYS A 610 -34.16 -46.20 -3.98
N GLU A 611 -33.95 -45.52 -2.86
CA GLU A 611 -34.90 -45.47 -1.75
C GLU A 611 -34.59 -44.27 -0.84
N THR A 612 -35.53 -43.34 -0.76
CA THR A 612 -35.74 -42.39 0.34
C THR A 612 -37.02 -42.88 1.03
N PRO A 613 -37.22 -42.75 2.37
CA PRO A 613 -37.30 -41.44 3.01
C PRO A 613 -36.99 -41.39 4.54
N GLN A 614 -37.24 -40.21 5.11
CA GLN A 614 -37.52 -39.87 6.52
C GLN A 614 -36.37 -39.32 7.39
N TYR A 615 -36.30 -37.98 7.37
CA TYR A 615 -36.67 -37.06 8.46
C TYR A 615 -36.23 -37.42 9.90
N TRP A 616 -35.32 -36.59 10.45
CA TRP A 616 -35.19 -36.35 11.88
C TRP A 616 -35.06 -34.86 12.14
N ASP A 617 -36.04 -34.32 12.86
CA ASP A 617 -36.01 -33.01 13.51
C ASP A 617 -34.83 -32.90 14.48
N ILE A 618 -34.16 -31.75 14.49
CA ILE A 618 -33.41 -31.28 15.65
C ILE A 618 -33.90 -29.85 15.93
N LYS A 619 -34.61 -29.70 17.06
CA LYS A 619 -34.90 -28.43 17.72
C LYS A 619 -33.62 -27.89 18.35
N PHE A 620 -33.43 -26.57 18.26
CA PHE A 620 -32.53 -25.81 19.14
C PHE A 620 -33.08 -25.76 20.56
#